data_AF-A0A3D3UE36-F1
#
_entry.id   AF-A0A3D3UE36-F1
#
_cell.length_a   1.000
_cell.length_b   1.000
_cell.length_c   1.000
_cell.angle_alpha   90.00
_cell.angle_beta   90.00
_cell.angle_gamma   90.00
#
_symmetry.space_group_name_H-M   'P 1'
#
loop_
_entity.id
_entity.type
_entity.pdbx_description
1 polymer ?
#
loop_
_entity_poly.entity_id
_entity_poly.type
_entity_poly.pdbx_seq_one_letter_code
_entity_poly.pdbx_strand_id
1 'polypeptide(L)' 'MPTINQLVRKPRKAPVKRNKVPALEQCPQRRGVCTRVYTTTPKKPNSALRKVAR' A
#
# COMPACT_ATOMS: atom_id res chain seq x y z
N MET A 1 -17.91 2.43 -28.16
CA MET A 1 -17.53 3.85 -28.00
C MET A 1 -18.74 4.59 -27.43
N PRO A 2 -18.65 5.25 -26.26
CA PRO A 2 -19.83 5.83 -25.63
C PRO A 2 -20.29 7.10 -26.34
N THR A 3 -21.61 7.32 -26.41
CA THR A 3 -22.21 8.54 -26.97
C THR A 3 -22.13 9.70 -25.97
N ILE A 4 -22.26 10.94 -26.46
CA ILE A 4 -22.23 12.15 -25.60
C ILE A 4 -23.32 12.06 -24.51
N ASN A 5 -24.53 11.63 -24.87
CA ASN A 5 -25.63 11.46 -23.91
C ASN A 5 -25.34 10.40 -22.83
N GLN A 6 -24.55 9.36 -23.14
CA GLN A 6 -24.12 8.38 -22.13
C GLN A 6 -23.11 8.99 -21.16
N LEU A 7 -22.20 9.85 -21.63
CA LEU A 7 -21.24 10.56 -20.79
C LEU A 7 -21.91 11.64 -19.93
N VAL A 8 -22.93 12.31 -20.46
CA VAL A 8 -23.75 13.28 -19.70
C VAL A 8 -24.51 12.59 -18.57
N ARG A 9 -25.13 11.43 -18.83
CA ARG A 9 -25.86 10.66 -17.80
C ARG A 9 -24.91 9.93 -16.82
N LYS A 10 -23.76 9.46 -17.30
CA LYS A 10 -22.77 8.70 -16.53
C LYS A 10 -21.36 9.16 -16.94
N PRO A 11 -20.80 10.18 -16.25
CA PRO A 11 -19.47 10.66 -16.56
C PRO A 11 -18.42 9.59 -16.26
N ARG A 12 -17.30 9.65 -16.98
CA ARG A 12 -16.15 8.78 -16.70
C ARG A 12 -15.59 9.12 -15.33
N LYS A 13 -15.31 8.10 -14.53
CA LYS A 13 -14.61 8.23 -13.25
C LYS A 13 -13.21 7.69 -13.40
N ALA A 14 -12.22 8.45 -12.93
CA ALA A 14 -10.86 7.95 -12.83
C ALA A 14 -10.80 6.81 -11.81
N PRO A 15 -10.05 5.73 -12.08
CA PRO A 15 -9.84 4.67 -11.11
C PRO A 15 -9.04 5.18 -9.91
N VAL A 16 -9.52 4.91 -8.70
CA VAL A 16 -8.84 5.31 -7.45
C VAL A 16 -7.64 4.37 -7.20
N LYS A 17 -6.46 4.95 -6.96
CA LYS A 17 -5.26 4.20 -6.57
C LYS A 17 -5.23 4.01 -5.06
N ARG A 18 -4.93 2.80 -4.58
CA ARG A 18 -4.76 2.51 -3.15
C ARG A 18 -3.37 2.91 -2.67
N ASN A 19 -3.31 3.49 -1.47
CA ASN A 19 -2.05 3.77 -0.80
C ASN A 19 -1.44 2.44 -0.27
N LYS A 20 -0.17 2.17 -0.62
CA LYS A 20 0.58 0.99 -0.14
C LYS A 20 1.01 1.12 1.33
N VAL A 21 1.05 2.35 1.86
CA VAL A 21 1.55 2.67 3.21
C VAL A 21 0.54 3.52 3.99
N PRO A 22 -0.61 2.94 4.41
CA PRO A 22 -1.65 3.70 5.11
C PRO A 22 -1.21 4.23 6.47
N ALA A 23 -0.32 3.52 7.17
CA ALA A 23 0.14 3.89 8.51
C ALA A 23 0.89 5.24 8.58
N LEU A 24 1.44 5.71 7.46
CA LEU A 24 2.16 6.98 7.39
C LEU A 24 1.25 8.20 7.28
N GLU A 25 -0.03 8.04 6.89
CA GLU A 25 -1.02 9.13 6.70
C GLU A 25 -0.40 10.40 6.06
N GLN A 26 0.27 10.24 4.92
CA GLN A 26 0.90 11.34 4.16
C GLN A 26 2.10 12.03 4.86
N CYS A 27 2.51 11.59 6.06
CA CYS A 27 3.76 12.00 6.66
C CYS A 27 4.95 11.26 5.99
N PRO A 28 6.13 11.91 5.84
CA PRO A 28 7.31 11.24 5.30
C PRO A 28 7.88 10.18 6.26
N GLN A 29 7.78 10.39 7.58
CA GLN A 29 8.14 9.42 8.62
C GLN A 29 7.20 9.55 9.83
N ARG A 30 7.07 8.49 10.64
CA ARG A 30 6.37 8.49 11.92
C ARG A 30 7.15 7.71 12.98
N ARG A 31 7.16 8.22 14.22
CA ARG A 31 7.78 7.54 15.36
C ARG A 31 6.88 6.39 15.84
N GLY A 32 7.48 5.26 16.20
CA GLY A 32 6.80 4.12 16.80
C GLY A 32 7.67 3.47 17.89
N VAL A 33 7.07 2.58 18.68
CA VAL A 33 7.75 1.80 19.72
C VAL A 33 7.69 0.33 19.33
N CYS A 34 8.81 -0.38 19.44
CA CYS A 34 8.88 -1.80 19.11
C CYS A 34 8.17 -2.62 20.19
N THR A 35 7.12 -3.34 19.81
CA THR A 35 6.38 -4.25 20.68
C THR A 35 7.04 -5.63 20.75
N ARG A 36 7.68 -6.07 19.66
CA ARG A 36 8.41 -7.35 19.59
C ARG A 36 9.54 -7.28 18.57
N VAL A 37 10.69 -7.87 18.89
CA VAL A 37 11.84 -8.02 17.99
C VAL A 37 12.09 -9.50 17.72
N TYR A 38 12.19 -9.89 16.45
CA TYR A 38 12.33 -11.30 16.05
C TYR A 38 12.95 -11.43 14.65
N THR A 39 13.20 -12.67 14.22
CA THR A 39 13.75 -12.98 12.88
C THR A 39 12.70 -13.62 11.98
N THR A 40 12.75 -13.32 10.67
CA THR A 40 11.89 -13.93 9.64
C THR A 40 12.71 -14.37 8.43
N THR A 41 12.34 -15.47 7.79
CA THR A 41 12.97 -15.93 6.54
C THR A 41 12.30 -15.27 5.32
N PRO A 42 13.07 -14.88 4.28
CA PRO A 42 12.50 -14.29 3.07
C PRO A 42 11.74 -15.31 2.22
N LYS A 43 10.92 -14.81 1.28
CA LYS A 43 10.31 -15.66 0.24
C LYS A 43 11.40 -16.23 -0.69
N LYS A 44 11.24 -17.50 -1.09
CA LYS A 44 12.05 -18.18 -2.13
C LYS A 44 12.14 -17.28 -3.38
N PRO A 45 13.30 -17.20 -4.09
CA PRO A 45 14.51 -18.03 -4.02
C PRO A 45 15.53 -17.63 -2.95
N ASN A 46 15.28 -16.53 -2.24
CA ASN A 46 16.26 -15.99 -1.31
C ASN A 46 16.30 -16.81 -0.01
N SER A 47 17.47 -16.86 0.63
CA SER A 47 17.67 -17.48 1.94
C SER A 47 18.49 -16.56 2.84
N ALA A 48 17.94 -16.22 4.01
CA ALA A 48 18.56 -15.39 5.06
C ALA A 48 17.69 -15.37 6.33
N LEU A 49 18.25 -14.87 7.45
CA LEU A 49 17.47 -14.45 8.63
C LEU A 49 17.35 -12.92 8.65
N ARG A 50 16.14 -12.38 8.44
CA ARG A 50 15.86 -10.94 8.48
C ARG A 50 15.42 -10.53 9.88
N LYS A 51 16.17 -9.63 10.53
CA LYS A 51 15.77 -9.00 11.80
C LYS A 51 14.64 -8.00 11.53
N VAL A 52 13.50 -8.16 12.21
CA VAL A 52 12.31 -7.32 12.05
C VAL A 52 11.72 -6.95 13.41
N ALA A 53 10.96 -5.84 13.46
CA ALA A 53 10.24 -5.38 14.64
C ALA A 53 8.75 -5.18 14.31
N ARG A 54 7.87 -5.39 15.31
CA ARG A 54 6.44 -5.11 15.25
C ARG A 54 6.08 -3.85 16.01
#